data_AF-A0A1W2CAB3-F1
#
_entry.id   AF-A0A1W2CAB3-F1
#
_cell.length_a   1.000
_cell.length_b   1.000
_cell.length_c   1.000
_cell.angle_alpha   90.00
_cell.angle_beta   90.00
_cell.angle_gamma   90.00
#
_symmetry.space_group_name_H-M   'P 1'
#
loop_
_entity.id
_entity.type
_entity.pdbx_description
1 polymer ?
#
loop_
_entity_poly.entity_id
_entity_poly.type
_entity_poly.pdbx_seq_one_letter_code
_entity_poly.pdbx_strand_id
1 'polypeptide(L)'
;MALFDRYLIVDWSGAGQPVTGKNSLWACLVRREGDGHAIEWNENFSTRHAFMQRLAAVVGSAVAEGHRLLCGFDFAFGYPEGTAERLAQEPNWRSLWRKIADEIEDASDNRNNRFDLASRWNAIHFSGEPRFWGRPHQHVYANLSDKKPPAPAQAPLAFRRSEQFAKGAKSVWQLSYNGSVGSQTLLGIARLSRFLDESDHGKDVAVWPFETGFAANFAKPVVFAEIYPSLFALIAQDEVRDQAQVRTVAEAFARFDADGRLGRLLDRPPMLSDAEVATSLSEEGWVLGIGHEALKVAASGPASEEIASVSDYIRDPAEIYRQSFATIRREADLSRFSNGMEALAIRLIHACGMIDVVDDIAFSEGAFEAGAAALLKGAPVLCDAEMVRHGIIRRLLPDDNPVLCLLNDERVRPRAAEIGNTRSAAQVDLWDQHLAGAVVAIGNAPTALFRLLERVDAGAPMPALVLGFPVGFVGAAESKEALISSRSGIPYIAVRGRRGGSAMASAAVNAIAGGLGAND
;
A
#
# COMPACT_ATOMS: atom_id res chain seq x y z
N MET A 1 -5.43 19.49 26.54
CA MET A 1 -4.17 20.26 26.47
C MET A 1 -3.20 19.40 25.68
N ALA A 2 -2.52 20.00 24.72
CA ALA A 2 -1.56 19.26 23.89
C ALA A 2 -0.42 18.68 24.75
N LEU A 3 0.10 17.55 24.31
CA LEU A 3 1.08 16.73 25.00
C LEU A 3 2.52 17.11 24.64
N PHE A 4 2.73 17.67 23.44
CA PHE A 4 4.04 17.99 22.89
C PHE A 4 4.06 19.39 22.25
N ASP A 5 5.26 19.94 22.12
CA ASP A 5 5.52 21.22 21.46
C ASP A 5 6.19 21.02 20.10
N ARG A 6 6.94 19.91 19.96
CA ARG A 6 7.66 19.54 18.74
C ARG A 6 7.41 18.08 18.35
N TYR A 7 7.43 17.82 17.05
CA TYR A 7 7.19 16.51 16.44
C TYR A 7 8.27 16.23 15.40
N LEU A 8 9.10 15.23 15.65
CA LEU A 8 10.13 14.75 14.75
C LEU A 8 9.67 13.43 14.14
N ILE A 9 9.50 13.37 12.82
CA ILE A 9 9.12 12.14 12.13
C ILE A 9 10.24 11.69 11.21
N VAL A 10 10.55 10.39 11.26
CA VAL A 10 11.71 9.79 10.61
C VAL A 10 11.29 8.58 9.77
N ASP A 11 11.63 8.62 8.49
CA ASP A 11 11.67 7.48 7.58
C ASP A 11 13.11 6.94 7.57
N TRP A 12 13.28 5.77 8.14
CA TRP A 12 14.57 5.17 8.46
C TRP A 12 15.08 4.33 7.32
N SER A 13 16.34 4.51 6.93
CA SER A 13 16.93 3.72 5.85
C SER A 13 17.73 2.52 6.36
N GLY A 14 17.46 1.36 5.76
CA GLY A 14 18.29 0.16 5.87
C GLY A 14 19.49 0.15 4.91
N ALA A 15 19.82 1.24 4.21
CA ALA A 15 20.91 1.25 3.23
C ALA A 15 22.27 0.85 3.83
N GLY A 16 23.06 0.07 3.09
CA GLY A 16 24.40 -0.39 3.49
C GLY A 16 25.55 0.54 3.09
N GLN A 17 25.21 1.70 2.52
CA GLN A 17 26.14 2.72 2.02
C GLN A 17 25.44 4.09 2.08
N PRO A 18 26.17 5.21 1.93
CA PRO A 18 25.56 6.53 1.91
C PRO A 18 24.66 6.69 0.68
N VAL A 19 23.43 7.18 0.87
CA VAL A 19 22.44 7.35 -0.21
C VAL A 19 21.58 8.58 0.04
N THR A 20 21.20 9.30 -1.01
CA THR A 20 20.27 10.43 -0.96
C THR A 20 19.10 10.22 -1.93
N GLY A 21 17.99 10.92 -1.72
CA GLY A 21 16.79 10.81 -2.55
C GLY A 21 15.89 9.64 -2.18
N LYS A 22 15.46 8.84 -3.18
CA LYS A 22 14.48 7.76 -2.96
C LYS A 22 15.10 6.59 -2.19
N ASN A 23 14.38 6.06 -1.18
CA ASN A 23 14.86 4.99 -0.28
C ASN A 23 16.06 5.38 0.61
N SER A 24 16.17 6.65 0.96
CA SER A 24 17.19 7.16 1.89
C SER A 24 16.53 7.73 3.16
N LEU A 25 17.31 8.12 4.16
CA LEU A 25 16.76 8.55 5.44
C LEU A 25 16.18 9.97 5.31
N TRP A 26 14.89 10.13 5.56
CA TRP A 26 14.22 11.43 5.60
C TRP A 26 13.72 11.73 6.99
N ALA A 27 13.81 12.98 7.41
CA ALA A 27 13.20 13.41 8.66
C ALA A 27 12.63 14.82 8.56
N CYS A 28 11.51 15.04 9.26
CA CYS A 28 10.84 16.34 9.33
C CYS A 28 10.59 16.70 10.79
N LEU A 29 10.99 17.92 11.17
CA LEU A 29 10.69 18.51 12.48
C LEU A 29 9.64 19.61 12.31
N VAL A 30 8.56 19.49 13.08
CA VAL A 30 7.48 20.47 13.15
C VAL A 30 7.38 20.98 14.59
N ARG A 31 7.15 22.28 14.74
CA ARG A 31 6.83 22.94 16.01
C ARG A 31 5.39 23.43 15.99
N ARG A 32 4.69 23.26 17.11
CA ARG A 32 3.32 23.76 17.31
C ARG A 32 3.33 25.27 17.56
N GLU A 33 2.37 25.98 16.98
CA GLU A 33 2.18 27.42 17.13
C GLU A 33 0.70 27.77 17.28
N GLY A 34 0.23 27.95 18.52
CA GLY A 34 -1.19 28.17 18.79
C GLY A 34 -2.04 27.00 18.26
N ASP A 35 -2.96 27.30 17.35
CA ASP A 35 -3.83 26.33 16.66
C ASP A 35 -3.20 25.76 15.37
N GLY A 36 -2.00 26.22 15.00
CA GLY A 36 -1.27 25.81 13.80
C GLY A 36 0.09 25.18 14.12
N HIS A 37 0.92 25.08 13.10
CA HIS A 37 2.26 24.51 13.18
C HIS A 37 3.22 25.16 12.17
N ALA A 38 4.51 25.10 12.47
CA ALA A 38 5.58 25.55 11.60
C ALA A 38 6.56 24.40 11.35
N ILE A 39 6.90 24.15 10.09
CA ILE A 39 7.97 23.22 9.73
C ILE A 39 9.30 23.91 10.04
N GLU A 40 10.08 23.35 10.97
CA GLU A 40 11.43 23.86 11.25
C GLU A 40 12.42 23.42 10.18
N TRP A 41 12.33 22.16 9.78
CA TRP A 41 13.12 21.61 8.67
C TRP A 41 12.54 20.27 8.18
N ASN A 42 12.83 19.94 6.92
CA ASN A 42 12.51 18.68 6.27
C ASN A 42 13.72 18.25 5.42
N GLU A 43 14.53 17.35 5.95
CA GLU A 43 15.90 17.10 5.49
C GLU A 43 16.12 15.63 5.11
N ASN A 44 17.01 15.42 4.14
CA ASN A 44 17.51 14.10 3.76
C ASN A 44 18.91 13.86 4.32
N PHE A 45 19.12 12.73 4.98
CA PHE A 45 20.40 12.35 5.55
C PHE A 45 21.02 11.21 4.75
N SER A 46 22.26 11.43 4.30
CA SER A 46 22.99 10.40 3.56
C SER A 46 23.34 9.19 4.41
N THR A 47 23.47 9.35 5.73
CA THR A 47 23.82 8.27 6.67
C THR A 47 23.01 8.34 7.96
N ARG A 48 22.82 7.17 8.58
CA ARG A 48 22.19 7.06 9.92
C ARG A 48 23.00 7.81 10.97
N HIS A 49 24.33 7.78 10.88
CA HIS A 49 25.20 8.49 11.81
C HIS A 49 24.98 10.01 11.78
N ALA A 50 24.90 10.61 10.58
CA ALA A 50 24.61 12.04 10.44
C ALA A 50 23.24 12.40 11.03
N PHE A 51 22.22 11.57 10.79
CA PHE A 51 20.91 11.76 11.42
C PHE A 51 20.98 11.66 12.95
N MET A 52 21.72 10.70 13.52
CA MET A 52 21.80 10.57 14.98
C MET A 52 22.47 11.78 15.65
N GLN A 53 23.42 12.44 14.98
CA GLN A 53 23.96 13.73 15.44
C GLN A 53 22.89 14.82 15.44
N ARG A 54 22.05 14.87 14.39
CA ARG A 54 20.91 15.80 14.32
C ARG A 54 19.88 15.52 15.41
N LEU A 55 19.56 14.24 15.65
CA LEU A 55 18.63 13.82 16.71
C LEU A 55 19.11 14.28 18.08
N ALA A 56 20.40 14.10 18.40
CA ALA A 56 20.98 14.55 19.66
C ALA A 56 20.83 16.07 19.84
N ALA A 57 21.10 16.86 18.81
CA ALA A 57 20.92 18.31 18.85
C ALA A 57 19.46 18.73 19.06
N VAL A 58 18.51 18.08 18.40
CA VAL A 58 17.07 18.36 18.51
C VAL A 58 16.55 18.02 19.90
N VAL A 59 16.93 16.84 20.42
CA VAL A 59 16.58 16.41 21.78
C VAL A 59 17.18 17.37 22.81
N GLY A 60 18.45 17.73 22.67
CA GLY A 60 19.12 18.66 23.58
C GLY A 60 18.49 20.05 23.59
N SER A 61 18.13 20.60 22.42
CA SER A 61 17.42 21.88 22.31
C SER A 61 16.02 21.81 22.94
N ALA A 62 15.25 20.74 22.69
CA ALA A 62 13.92 20.59 23.29
C ALA A 62 14.00 20.56 24.82
N VAL A 63 14.92 19.76 25.38
CA VAL A 63 15.14 19.68 26.83
C VAL A 63 15.59 21.01 27.42
N ALA A 64 16.54 21.70 26.77
CA ALA A 64 17.06 22.99 27.25
C ALA A 64 16.00 24.11 27.24
N GLU A 65 15.09 24.08 26.27
CA GLU A 65 13.98 25.04 26.14
C GLU A 65 12.77 24.68 27.00
N GLY A 66 12.77 23.52 27.66
CA GLY A 66 11.61 23.00 28.40
C GLY A 66 10.46 22.54 27.50
N HIS A 67 10.73 22.33 26.22
CA HIS A 67 9.78 21.84 25.23
C HIS A 67 9.64 20.31 25.30
N ARG A 68 8.42 19.84 25.08
CA ARG A 68 8.12 18.40 24.98
C ARG A 68 8.22 17.95 23.53
N LEU A 69 8.87 16.82 23.28
CA LEU A 69 9.18 16.33 21.93
C LEU A 69 8.67 14.90 21.72
N LEU A 70 7.90 14.69 20.65
CA LEU A 70 7.58 13.36 20.14
C LEU A 70 8.48 13.03 18.95
N CYS A 71 9.22 11.92 19.01
CA CYS A 71 9.98 11.37 17.89
C CYS A 71 9.33 10.08 17.38
N GLY A 72 8.79 10.09 16.16
CA GLY A 72 8.22 8.93 15.50
C GLY A 72 9.22 8.29 14.52
N PHE A 73 9.43 6.98 14.64
CA PHE A 73 10.32 6.20 13.75
C PHE A 73 9.56 5.08 13.04
N ASP A 74 9.81 4.91 11.75
CA ASP A 74 9.04 4.00 10.87
C ASP A 74 9.55 2.55 10.83
N PHE A 75 10.26 2.11 11.88
CA PHE A 75 10.72 0.73 12.02
C PHE A 75 10.17 0.11 13.31
N ALA A 76 10.08 -1.22 13.32
CA ALA A 76 9.58 -1.95 14.47
C ALA A 76 10.43 -1.75 15.72
N PHE A 77 9.79 -1.45 16.85
CA PHE A 77 10.44 -1.34 18.16
C PHE A 77 10.61 -2.67 18.87
N GLY A 78 10.01 -3.74 18.37
CA GLY A 78 10.14 -5.06 18.99
C GLY A 78 10.02 -6.20 17.99
N TYR A 79 9.98 -7.40 18.53
CA TYR A 79 9.85 -8.65 17.78
C TYR A 79 8.71 -9.49 18.36
N PRO A 80 8.17 -10.46 17.61
CA PRO A 80 7.09 -11.32 18.09
C PRO A 80 7.43 -11.99 19.42
N GLU A 81 6.40 -12.22 20.24
CA GLU A 81 6.49 -12.85 21.56
C GLU A 81 7.43 -14.06 21.60
N GLY A 82 8.24 -14.13 22.66
CA GLY A 82 9.29 -15.12 22.87
C GLY A 82 10.61 -14.81 22.18
N THR A 83 10.72 -13.70 21.42
CA THR A 83 11.98 -13.33 20.77
C THR A 83 13.00 -12.82 21.78
N ALA A 84 12.59 -11.94 22.70
CA ALA A 84 13.50 -11.40 23.71
C ALA A 84 14.01 -12.53 24.61
N GLU A 85 13.14 -13.44 25.05
CA GLU A 85 13.53 -14.64 25.78
C GLU A 85 14.56 -15.48 25.00
N ARG A 86 14.30 -15.73 23.72
CA ARG A 86 15.15 -16.59 22.88
C ARG A 86 16.54 -16.00 22.62
N LEU A 87 16.60 -14.69 22.41
CA LEU A 87 17.82 -13.99 22.00
C LEU A 87 18.59 -13.42 23.22
N ALA A 88 17.87 -12.79 24.14
CA ALA A 88 18.40 -12.03 25.28
C ALA A 88 18.17 -12.72 26.65
N GLN A 89 17.59 -13.92 26.69
CA GLN A 89 17.41 -14.77 27.88
C GLN A 89 16.38 -14.27 28.91
N GLU A 90 15.64 -13.21 28.58
CA GLU A 90 14.51 -12.73 29.36
C GLU A 90 13.50 -12.01 28.46
N PRO A 91 12.19 -11.96 28.79
CA PRO A 91 11.17 -11.36 27.96
C PRO A 91 11.14 -9.84 28.18
N ASN A 92 12.26 -9.18 27.90
CA ASN A 92 12.50 -7.76 28.15
C ASN A 92 12.99 -7.04 26.89
N TRP A 93 12.22 -6.06 26.43
CA TRP A 93 12.49 -5.28 25.23
C TRP A 93 13.84 -4.55 25.32
N ARG A 94 14.20 -4.04 26.50
CA ARG A 94 15.44 -3.26 26.70
C ARG A 94 16.65 -4.17 26.58
N SER A 95 16.58 -5.37 27.13
CA SER A 95 17.64 -6.39 27.03
C SER A 95 17.82 -6.87 25.58
N LEU A 96 16.71 -7.05 24.85
CA LEU A 96 16.76 -7.31 23.40
C LEU A 96 17.41 -6.14 22.64
N TRP A 97 17.04 -4.90 22.95
CA TRP A 97 17.62 -3.71 22.32
C TRP A 97 19.12 -3.57 22.59
N ARG A 98 19.58 -3.84 23.82
CA ARG A 98 21.00 -3.84 24.18
C ARG A 98 21.75 -4.94 23.44
N LYS A 99 21.22 -6.16 23.40
CA LYS A 99 21.81 -7.25 22.61
C LYS A 99 21.94 -6.88 21.12
N ILE A 100 20.90 -6.28 20.52
CA ILE A 100 20.96 -5.80 19.14
C ILE A 100 22.07 -4.75 18.99
N ALA A 101 22.15 -3.78 19.91
CA ALA A 101 23.17 -2.74 19.88
C ALA A 101 24.59 -3.28 20.06
N ASP A 102 24.79 -4.27 20.92
CA ASP A 102 26.10 -4.86 21.18
C ASP A 102 26.61 -5.66 19.97
N GLU A 103 25.70 -6.29 19.21
CA GLU A 103 26.07 -7.18 18.11
C GLU A 103 25.95 -6.55 16.71
N ILE A 104 25.22 -5.44 16.56
CA ILE A 104 25.16 -4.66 15.32
C ILE A 104 26.34 -3.71 15.21
N GLU A 105 27.13 -3.89 14.17
CA GLU A 105 28.07 -2.89 13.68
C GLU A 105 27.36 -2.01 12.66
N ASP A 106 27.36 -0.69 12.88
CA ASP A 106 26.82 0.30 11.93
C ASP A 106 27.75 1.51 11.85
N ALA A 107 28.63 1.52 10.85
CA ALA A 107 29.65 2.53 10.66
C ALA A 107 29.07 3.89 10.26
N SER A 108 29.89 4.94 10.34
CA SER A 108 29.49 6.31 9.97
C SER A 108 29.13 6.47 8.49
N ASP A 109 29.59 5.56 7.64
CA ASP A 109 29.30 5.47 6.21
C ASP A 109 28.24 4.41 5.85
N ASN A 110 27.40 4.01 6.82
CA ASN A 110 26.34 3.01 6.70
C ASN A 110 26.81 1.56 6.43
N ARG A 111 28.11 1.25 6.33
CA ARG A 111 28.54 -0.16 6.31
C ARG A 111 28.11 -0.84 7.60
N ASN A 112 27.54 -2.03 7.50
CA ASN A 112 26.97 -2.74 8.66
C ASN A 112 26.97 -4.26 8.47
N ASN A 113 26.81 -4.98 9.58
CA ASN A 113 26.87 -6.44 9.65
C ASN A 113 25.49 -7.12 9.78
N ARG A 114 24.37 -6.42 9.48
CA ARG A 114 23.01 -6.91 9.80
C ARG A 114 22.67 -8.28 9.20
N PHE A 115 23.18 -8.58 7.99
CA PHE A 115 22.93 -9.86 7.33
C PHE A 115 23.76 -10.98 7.95
N ASP A 116 25.01 -10.68 8.34
CA ASP A 116 25.87 -11.61 9.07
C ASP A 116 25.28 -11.91 10.45
N LEU A 117 24.79 -10.88 11.16
CA LEU A 117 24.08 -11.03 12.42
C LEU A 117 22.86 -11.95 12.26
N ALA A 118 22.00 -11.66 11.29
CA ALA A 118 20.80 -12.46 11.06
C ALA A 118 21.11 -13.91 10.69
N SER A 119 22.14 -14.15 9.87
CA SER A 119 22.64 -15.50 9.57
C SER A 119 23.12 -16.20 10.85
N ARG A 120 23.90 -15.51 11.69
CA ARG A 120 24.40 -16.05 12.96
C ARG A 120 23.26 -16.34 13.94
N TRP A 121 22.27 -15.48 14.06
CA TRP A 121 21.10 -15.71 14.91
C TRP A 121 20.22 -16.85 14.41
N ASN A 122 20.01 -16.98 13.11
CA ASN A 122 19.35 -18.16 12.55
C ASN A 122 20.09 -19.45 12.94
N ALA A 123 21.43 -19.45 12.90
CA ALA A 123 22.22 -20.61 13.26
C ALA A 123 22.15 -20.96 14.76
N ILE A 124 22.25 -19.95 15.63
CA ILE A 124 22.37 -20.15 17.08
C ILE A 124 21.01 -20.32 17.75
N HIS A 125 20.03 -19.49 17.40
CA HIS A 125 18.78 -19.36 18.13
C HIS A 125 17.57 -19.98 17.42
N PHE A 126 17.68 -20.19 16.09
CA PHE A 126 16.58 -20.67 15.26
C PHE A 126 16.98 -21.85 14.36
N SER A 127 17.91 -22.69 14.86
CA SER A 127 18.39 -23.85 14.13
C SER A 127 17.24 -24.79 13.77
N GLY A 128 17.17 -25.21 12.51
CA GLY A 128 16.08 -26.05 11.98
C GLY A 128 14.82 -25.30 11.55
N GLU A 129 14.60 -24.07 12.02
CA GLU A 129 13.44 -23.26 11.65
C GLU A 129 13.84 -21.77 11.55
N PRO A 130 14.56 -21.36 10.49
CA PRO A 130 15.10 -20.00 10.39
C PRO A 130 13.99 -18.95 10.43
N ARG A 131 14.21 -17.87 11.19
CA ARG A 131 13.28 -16.73 11.24
C ARG A 131 13.65 -15.69 10.21
N PHE A 132 14.87 -15.20 10.26
CA PHE A 132 15.35 -14.15 9.36
C PHE A 132 15.51 -14.66 7.93
N TRP A 133 15.16 -13.83 6.95
CA TRP A 133 15.30 -14.14 5.54
C TRP A 133 15.37 -12.87 4.68
N GLY A 134 15.73 -13.05 3.42
CA GLY A 134 15.92 -11.97 2.46
C GLY A 134 17.34 -11.43 2.51
N ARG A 135 18.06 -11.58 1.41
CA ARG A 135 19.46 -11.14 1.27
C ARG A 135 19.72 -10.63 -0.13
N PRO A 136 20.75 -9.79 -0.35
CA PRO A 136 21.20 -9.46 -1.69
C PRO A 136 21.62 -10.73 -2.43
N HIS A 137 21.14 -10.94 -3.67
CA HIS A 137 21.45 -12.14 -4.45
C HIS A 137 22.96 -12.34 -4.70
N GLN A 138 23.74 -11.27 -4.66
CA GLN A 138 25.19 -11.29 -4.88
C GLN A 138 26.00 -11.81 -3.69
N HIS A 139 25.41 -11.90 -2.49
CA HIS A 139 26.11 -12.31 -1.27
C HIS A 139 25.53 -13.63 -0.76
N VAL A 140 26.38 -14.57 -0.38
CA VAL A 140 25.98 -15.86 0.19
C VAL A 140 26.25 -15.88 1.69
N TYR A 141 25.24 -16.29 2.46
CA TYR A 141 25.31 -16.46 3.90
C TYR A 141 24.88 -17.89 4.25
N ALA A 142 25.58 -18.53 5.19
CA ALA A 142 25.38 -19.94 5.50
C ALA A 142 23.96 -20.25 5.98
N ASN A 143 23.36 -19.36 6.78
CA ASN A 143 22.09 -19.61 7.46
C ASN A 143 21.06 -18.50 7.19
N LEU A 144 21.18 -17.80 6.06
CA LEU A 144 20.23 -16.77 5.65
C LEU A 144 19.77 -17.00 4.20
N SER A 145 18.51 -17.42 4.07
CA SER A 145 17.88 -17.70 2.78
C SER A 145 17.49 -16.40 2.06
N ASP A 146 17.52 -16.43 0.73
CA ASP A 146 16.96 -15.39 -0.12
C ASP A 146 15.43 -15.51 -0.24
N LYS A 147 14.85 -16.67 0.11
CA LYS A 147 13.42 -16.97 0.08
C LYS A 147 12.81 -17.00 1.47
N LYS A 148 11.52 -16.66 1.54
CA LYS A 148 10.71 -16.74 2.76
C LYS A 148 10.67 -18.20 3.26
N PRO A 149 11.01 -18.46 4.54
CA PRO A 149 10.88 -19.79 5.12
C PRO A 149 9.39 -20.16 5.32
N PRO A 150 9.09 -21.45 5.55
CA PRO A 150 7.77 -21.88 6.02
C PRO A 150 7.34 -21.09 7.26
N ALA A 151 6.02 -20.98 7.47
CA ALA A 151 5.50 -20.36 8.68
C ALA A 151 6.00 -21.14 9.91
N PRO A 152 6.47 -20.44 10.96
CA PRO A 152 7.00 -21.11 12.14
C PRO A 152 5.88 -21.84 12.88
N ALA A 153 6.16 -23.07 13.31
CA ALA A 153 5.27 -23.90 14.12
C ALA A 153 5.33 -23.53 15.61
N GLN A 154 6.42 -22.87 16.05
CA GLN A 154 6.63 -22.47 17.44
C GLN A 154 6.95 -20.98 17.56
N ALA A 155 6.70 -20.40 18.74
CA ALA A 155 7.14 -19.05 19.04
C ALA A 155 8.68 -18.93 18.97
N PRO A 156 9.24 -17.84 18.42
CA PRO A 156 8.52 -16.65 17.97
C PRO A 156 7.80 -16.81 16.63
N LEU A 157 6.62 -16.22 16.49
CA LEU A 157 5.84 -16.29 15.25
C LEU A 157 6.36 -15.33 14.17
N ALA A 158 5.74 -15.35 12.99
CA ALA A 158 6.17 -14.52 11.86
C ALA A 158 5.82 -13.02 12.03
N PHE A 159 4.81 -12.69 12.83
CA PHE A 159 4.27 -11.34 13.00
C PHE A 159 4.02 -11.07 14.49
N ARG A 160 4.28 -9.83 14.91
CA ARG A 160 3.81 -9.26 16.17
C ARG A 160 2.31 -9.06 16.09
N ARG A 161 1.70 -8.83 17.24
CA ARG A 161 0.26 -8.56 17.33
C ARG A 161 -0.11 -7.29 16.58
N SER A 162 0.68 -6.23 16.66
CA SER A 162 0.44 -4.98 15.92
C SER A 162 0.28 -5.19 14.41
N GLU A 163 1.08 -6.07 13.80
CA GLU A 163 0.99 -6.36 12.36
C GLU A 163 -0.28 -7.13 11.97
N GLN A 164 -0.94 -7.84 12.90
CA GLN A 164 -2.20 -8.52 12.61
C GLN A 164 -3.34 -7.53 12.32
N PHE A 165 -3.22 -6.30 12.83
CA PHE A 165 -4.17 -5.21 12.62
C PHE A 165 -3.77 -4.28 11.47
N ALA A 166 -2.60 -4.49 10.85
CA ALA A 166 -2.12 -3.69 9.73
C ALA A 166 -2.17 -4.47 8.40
N LYS A 167 -3.10 -4.09 7.53
CA LYS A 167 -3.25 -4.74 6.21
C LYS A 167 -1.97 -4.59 5.38
N GLY A 168 -1.39 -5.72 4.97
CA GLY A 168 -0.20 -5.74 4.11
C GLY A 168 1.13 -5.57 4.85
N ALA A 169 1.11 -5.59 6.20
CA ALA A 169 2.32 -5.54 7.02
C ALA A 169 3.34 -6.61 6.62
N LYS A 170 4.61 -6.23 6.66
CA LYS A 170 5.73 -7.14 6.41
C LYS A 170 6.30 -7.60 7.74
N SER A 171 6.76 -8.84 7.75
CA SER A 171 7.39 -9.43 8.92
C SER A 171 8.71 -8.73 9.23
N VAL A 172 8.97 -8.46 10.51
CA VAL A 172 10.27 -7.97 11.01
C VAL A 172 11.43 -8.92 10.73
N TRP A 173 11.14 -10.16 10.33
CA TRP A 173 12.14 -11.13 9.93
C TRP A 173 12.61 -10.96 8.47
N GLN A 174 11.91 -10.16 7.65
CA GLN A 174 12.26 -9.89 6.26
C GLN A 174 13.28 -8.75 6.17
N LEU A 175 14.51 -9.05 5.78
CA LEU A 175 15.62 -8.08 5.75
C LEU A 175 15.83 -7.38 4.41
N SER A 176 15.28 -7.92 3.31
CA SER A 176 15.46 -7.36 1.96
C SER A 176 14.20 -7.50 1.11
N TYR A 177 14.24 -6.92 -0.09
CA TYR A 177 13.16 -6.80 -1.07
C TYR A 177 12.08 -5.77 -0.70
N ASN A 178 11.11 -5.63 -1.60
CA ASN A 178 10.12 -4.56 -1.53
C ASN A 178 9.30 -4.63 -0.23
N GLY A 179 9.32 -3.53 0.53
CA GLY A 179 8.64 -3.39 1.81
C GLY A 179 9.32 -4.04 3.02
N SER A 180 10.57 -4.52 2.91
CA SER A 180 11.28 -5.12 4.04
C SER A 180 11.49 -4.14 5.18
N VAL A 181 11.08 -4.50 6.40
CA VAL A 181 11.30 -3.69 7.62
C VAL A 181 12.42 -4.22 8.51
N GLY A 182 12.79 -5.50 8.40
CA GLY A 182 13.71 -6.14 9.34
C GLY A 182 15.12 -5.54 9.36
N SER A 183 15.65 -5.09 8.21
CA SER A 183 16.94 -4.39 8.18
C SER A 183 16.87 -3.03 8.87
N GLN A 184 15.77 -2.30 8.69
CA GLN A 184 15.55 -1.01 9.34
C GLN A 184 15.41 -1.19 10.85
N THR A 185 14.66 -2.20 11.29
CA THR A 185 14.49 -2.58 12.71
C THR A 185 15.82 -2.87 13.39
N LEU A 186 16.66 -3.76 12.85
CA LEU A 186 17.95 -4.09 13.47
C LEU A 186 18.85 -2.85 13.62
N LEU A 187 18.98 -2.06 12.55
CA LEU A 187 19.85 -0.89 12.53
C LEU A 187 19.29 0.27 13.37
N GLY A 188 17.97 0.46 13.33
CA GLY A 188 17.25 1.48 14.07
C GLY A 188 17.30 1.23 15.57
N ILE A 189 16.93 0.02 16.01
CA ILE A 189 17.05 -0.38 17.42
C ILE A 189 18.49 -0.23 17.90
N ALA A 190 19.49 -0.67 17.13
CA ALA A 190 20.88 -0.51 17.53
C ALA A 190 21.27 0.97 17.78
N ARG A 191 20.80 1.89 16.93
CA ARG A 191 21.08 3.34 17.09
C ARG A 191 20.32 3.95 18.26
N LEU A 192 19.03 3.65 18.41
CA LEU A 192 18.24 4.20 19.51
C LEU A 192 18.68 3.63 20.87
N SER A 193 19.01 2.34 20.93
CA SER A 193 19.52 1.69 22.14
C SER A 193 20.83 2.32 22.62
N ARG A 194 21.77 2.60 21.71
CA ARG A 194 23.00 3.35 22.03
C ARG A 194 22.69 4.80 22.42
N PHE A 195 21.76 5.46 21.74
CA PHE A 195 21.35 6.82 22.13
C PHE A 195 20.84 6.86 23.59
N LEU A 196 20.03 5.88 24.00
CA LEU A 196 19.49 5.82 25.36
C LEU A 196 20.56 5.55 26.43
N ASP A 197 21.59 4.76 26.13
CA ASP A 197 22.62 4.39 27.11
C ASP A 197 23.85 5.34 27.08
N GLU A 198 24.21 5.86 25.91
CA GLU A 198 25.49 6.55 25.68
C GLU A 198 25.34 8.08 25.49
N SER A 199 24.13 8.60 25.20
CA SER A 199 23.95 10.05 25.06
C SER A 199 23.66 10.74 26.40
N ASP A 200 23.99 12.02 26.49
CA ASP A 200 23.68 12.87 27.64
C ASP A 200 22.16 13.05 27.89
N HIS A 201 21.34 12.69 26.89
CA HIS A 201 19.90 12.87 26.89
C HIS A 201 19.09 11.58 27.02
N GLY A 202 19.73 10.41 27.13
CA GLY A 202 19.02 9.13 27.23
C GLY A 202 18.04 9.07 28.42
N LYS A 203 18.39 9.71 29.53
CA LYS A 203 17.55 9.86 30.72
C LYS A 203 16.27 10.68 30.48
N ASP A 204 16.27 11.54 29.48
CA ASP A 204 15.18 12.47 29.14
C ASP A 204 14.19 11.86 28.14
N VAL A 205 14.44 10.62 27.68
CA VAL A 205 13.61 9.92 26.69
C VAL A 205 12.85 8.76 27.30
N ALA A 206 11.54 8.71 27.05
CA ALA A 206 10.70 7.53 27.27
C ALA A 206 10.45 6.80 25.95
N VAL A 207 10.48 5.47 25.95
CA VAL A 207 10.12 4.65 24.79
C VAL A 207 8.69 4.14 24.93
N TRP A 208 7.80 4.60 24.05
CA TRP A 208 6.40 4.18 24.00
C TRP A 208 6.25 2.89 23.15
N PRO A 209 5.38 1.94 23.56
CA PRO A 209 4.58 1.96 24.78
C PRO A 209 5.34 1.46 26.02
N PHE A 210 6.52 0.85 25.84
CA PHE A 210 7.24 0.06 26.83
C PHE A 210 7.38 0.69 28.22
N GLU A 211 7.87 1.94 28.32
CA GLU A 211 8.08 2.63 29.60
C GLU A 211 6.83 3.39 30.06
N THR A 212 5.83 3.52 29.19
CA THR A 212 4.69 4.42 29.39
C THR A 212 3.40 3.69 29.72
N GLY A 213 3.32 2.38 29.47
CA GLY A 213 2.11 1.59 29.71
C GLY A 213 0.92 2.03 28.85
N PHE A 214 1.17 2.50 27.62
CA PHE A 214 0.18 3.18 26.77
C PHE A 214 -0.43 4.45 27.38
N ALA A 215 0.17 5.05 28.41
CA ALA A 215 -0.34 6.28 28.97
C ALA A 215 0.06 7.50 28.11
N ALA A 216 -0.85 8.45 27.98
CA ALA A 216 -0.58 9.78 27.40
C ALA A 216 0.08 10.77 28.39
N ASN A 217 0.35 10.34 29.63
CA ASN A 217 1.04 11.15 30.63
C ASN A 217 2.51 10.73 30.73
N PHE A 218 3.41 11.56 30.20
CA PHE A 218 4.84 11.24 30.17
C PHE A 218 5.62 12.07 31.18
N ALA A 219 6.29 11.37 32.11
CA ALA A 219 7.20 11.98 33.08
C ALA A 219 8.45 12.58 32.43
N LYS A 220 8.92 11.96 31.35
CA LYS A 220 10.09 12.41 30.58
C LYS A 220 9.65 13.39 29.47
N PRO A 221 10.46 14.42 29.15
CA PRO A 221 10.10 15.44 28.17
C PRO A 221 10.11 14.95 26.72
N VAL A 222 10.84 13.87 26.43
CA VAL A 222 10.94 13.31 25.09
C VAL A 222 10.33 11.91 25.04
N VAL A 223 9.58 11.61 23.97
CA VAL A 223 8.98 10.29 23.74
C VAL A 223 9.41 9.78 22.39
N PHE A 224 9.95 8.56 22.35
CA PHE A 224 10.19 7.81 21.13
C PHE A 224 9.02 6.86 20.91
N ALA A 225 8.46 6.85 19.70
CA ALA A 225 7.36 5.98 19.33
C ALA A 225 7.61 5.34 17.95
N GLU A 226 7.21 4.08 17.82
CA GLU A 226 7.09 3.44 16.51
C GLU A 226 5.86 4.02 15.80
N ILE A 227 6.04 4.37 14.53
CA ILE A 227 4.97 4.86 13.67
C ILE A 227 4.89 4.02 12.41
N TYR A 228 3.75 4.09 11.72
CA TYR A 228 3.63 3.55 10.38
C TYR A 228 3.12 4.65 9.46
N PRO A 229 4.01 5.37 8.76
CA PRO A 229 3.66 6.56 8.02
C PRO A 229 2.64 6.32 6.90
N SER A 230 2.49 5.08 6.44
CA SER A 230 1.48 4.71 5.41
C SER A 230 0.03 4.72 5.94
N LEU A 231 -0.17 4.86 7.25
CA LEU A 231 -1.49 5.02 7.87
C LEU A 231 -2.09 6.43 7.64
N PHE A 232 -1.34 7.34 7.03
CA PHE A 232 -1.76 8.72 6.75
C PHE A 232 -1.91 8.92 5.25
N ALA A 233 -3.04 9.49 4.83
CA ALA A 233 -3.26 9.85 3.44
C ALA A 233 -2.29 10.97 3.05
N LEU A 234 -1.46 10.72 2.04
CA LEU A 234 -0.53 11.71 1.51
C LEU A 234 -1.33 12.85 0.86
N ILE A 235 -1.04 14.08 1.27
CA ILE A 235 -1.48 15.27 0.55
C ILE A 235 -0.47 15.47 -0.59
N ALA A 236 -0.89 15.18 -1.82
CA ALA A 236 -0.02 15.14 -2.99
C ALA A 236 0.63 16.51 -3.30
N GLN A 237 1.96 16.53 -3.46
CA GLN A 237 2.77 17.63 -4.03
C GLN A 237 4.02 17.06 -4.74
N ASP A 238 4.70 17.87 -5.54
CA ASP A 238 5.87 17.59 -6.42
C ASP A 238 7.17 17.13 -5.71
N GLU A 239 7.07 16.54 -4.51
CA GLU A 239 8.20 16.12 -3.67
C GLU A 239 8.55 14.63 -3.83
N VAL A 240 9.74 14.23 -3.35
CA VAL A 240 10.08 12.82 -3.18
C VAL A 240 9.08 12.21 -2.20
N ARG A 241 8.51 11.04 -2.52
CA ARG A 241 7.46 10.39 -1.72
C ARG A 241 7.81 10.30 -0.22
N ASP A 242 9.02 9.86 0.09
CA ASP A 242 9.52 9.64 1.45
C ASP A 242 9.59 10.99 2.22
N GLN A 243 10.03 12.06 1.55
CA GLN A 243 10.04 13.44 2.07
C GLN A 243 8.63 13.96 2.38
N ALA A 244 7.70 13.79 1.44
CA ALA A 244 6.32 14.21 1.62
C ALA A 244 5.64 13.43 2.76
N GLN A 245 6.01 12.16 2.93
CA GLN A 245 5.44 11.27 3.92
C GLN A 245 5.84 11.68 5.35
N VAL A 246 7.13 11.91 5.62
CA VAL A 246 7.55 12.36 6.96
C VAL A 246 6.97 13.72 7.33
N ARG A 247 6.87 14.65 6.37
CA ARG A 247 6.22 15.95 6.56
C ARG A 247 4.76 15.79 6.91
N THR A 248 3.99 15.05 6.09
CA THR A 248 2.54 14.86 6.29
C THR A 248 2.23 14.32 7.68
N VAL A 249 3.01 13.34 8.16
CA VAL A 249 2.81 12.75 9.48
C VAL A 249 3.16 13.73 10.60
N ALA A 250 4.25 14.49 10.47
CA ALA A 250 4.67 15.47 11.48
C ALA A 250 3.61 16.57 11.68
N GLU A 251 3.07 17.09 10.58
CA GLU A 251 1.99 18.07 10.58
C GLU A 251 0.68 17.48 11.14
N ALA A 252 0.37 16.23 10.75
CA ALA A 252 -0.82 15.55 11.26
C ALA A 252 -0.76 15.36 12.78
N PHE A 253 0.41 14.99 13.34
CA PHE A 253 0.59 14.85 14.78
C PHE A 253 0.48 16.19 15.50
N ALA A 254 1.07 17.27 14.96
CA ALA A 254 0.90 18.61 15.53
C ALA A 254 -0.57 19.02 15.63
N ARG A 255 -1.34 18.80 14.55
CA ARG A 255 -2.78 19.07 14.52
C ARG A 255 -3.56 18.18 15.49
N PHE A 256 -3.29 16.87 15.49
CA PHE A 256 -3.98 15.91 16.37
C PHE A 256 -3.68 16.18 17.84
N ASP A 257 -2.52 16.73 18.17
CA ASP A 257 -2.21 17.07 19.54
C ASP A 257 -2.93 18.35 19.98
N ALA A 258 -3.02 19.35 19.08
CA ALA A 258 -3.74 20.59 19.33
C ALA A 258 -5.23 20.33 19.67
N ASP A 259 -5.87 19.37 19.00
CA ASP A 259 -7.26 18.98 19.26
C ASP A 259 -7.43 17.78 20.22
N GLY A 260 -6.34 17.29 20.81
CA GLY A 260 -6.33 16.22 21.82
C GLY A 260 -6.53 14.80 21.28
N ARG A 261 -6.63 14.60 19.96
CA ARG A 261 -6.65 13.27 19.34
C ARG A 261 -5.36 12.49 19.54
N LEU A 262 -4.20 13.15 19.59
CA LEU A 262 -2.91 12.46 19.72
C LEU A 262 -2.83 11.65 21.03
N GLY A 263 -3.37 12.17 22.13
CA GLY A 263 -3.45 11.42 23.39
C GLY A 263 -4.24 10.11 23.24
N ARG A 264 -5.36 10.14 22.52
CA ARG A 264 -6.15 8.94 22.23
C ARG A 264 -5.43 7.96 21.32
N LEU A 265 -4.59 8.44 20.40
CA LEU A 265 -3.75 7.56 19.55
C LEU A 265 -2.63 6.86 20.34
N LEU A 266 -2.22 7.44 21.48
CA LEU A 266 -1.22 6.90 22.40
C LEU A 266 -1.82 5.96 23.45
N ASP A 267 -3.13 6.09 23.70
CA ASP A 267 -3.88 5.25 24.64
C ASP A 267 -3.91 3.77 24.22
N ARG A 268 -4.11 2.91 25.22
CA ARG A 268 -4.24 1.47 25.06
C ARG A 268 -5.27 1.17 23.95
N PRO A 269 -4.88 0.42 22.91
CA PRO A 269 -5.82 0.00 21.88
C PRO A 269 -6.95 -0.85 22.49
N PRO A 270 -8.23 -0.52 22.22
CA PRO A 270 -9.37 -1.13 22.93
C PRO A 270 -9.54 -2.62 22.63
N MET A 271 -8.95 -3.12 21.54
CA MET A 271 -9.01 -4.53 21.17
C MET A 271 -8.00 -5.42 21.91
N LEU A 272 -7.05 -4.84 22.66
CA LEU A 272 -6.05 -5.62 23.39
C LEU A 272 -6.59 -6.05 24.76
N SER A 273 -6.52 -7.35 25.04
CA SER A 273 -6.67 -7.91 26.38
C SER A 273 -5.50 -7.53 27.31
N ASP A 274 -5.65 -7.74 28.63
CA ASP A 274 -4.61 -7.40 29.60
C ASP A 274 -3.33 -8.21 29.38
N ALA A 275 -3.47 -9.49 29.03
CA ALA A 275 -2.36 -10.34 28.63
C ALA A 275 -1.69 -9.78 27.36
N GLU A 276 -2.47 -9.26 26.43
CA GLU A 276 -1.91 -8.74 25.20
C GLU A 276 -1.14 -7.44 25.38
N VAL A 277 -1.63 -6.58 26.25
CA VAL A 277 -0.91 -5.39 26.71
C VAL A 277 0.37 -5.79 27.42
N ALA A 278 0.34 -6.76 28.32
CA ALA A 278 1.52 -7.20 29.06
C ALA A 278 2.67 -7.63 28.11
N THR A 279 2.39 -8.46 27.10
CA THR A 279 3.42 -8.84 26.11
C THR A 279 3.88 -7.65 25.26
N SER A 280 2.96 -6.76 24.88
CA SER A 280 3.31 -5.57 24.09
C SER A 280 4.26 -4.64 24.84
N LEU A 281 4.07 -4.52 26.16
CA LEU A 281 4.94 -3.77 27.06
C LEU A 281 6.24 -4.52 27.42
N SER A 282 6.24 -5.85 27.37
CA SER A 282 7.42 -6.65 27.71
C SER A 282 8.40 -6.75 26.55
N GLU A 283 7.95 -6.99 25.30
CA GLU A 283 8.87 -7.24 24.18
C GLU A 283 8.39 -6.86 22.76
N GLU A 284 7.08 -6.83 22.46
CA GLU A 284 6.65 -6.61 21.06
C GLU A 284 6.61 -5.13 20.64
N GLY A 285 6.27 -4.23 21.56
CA GLY A 285 5.97 -2.83 21.27
C GLY A 285 4.62 -2.66 20.58
N TRP A 286 4.34 -1.44 20.11
CA TRP A 286 3.12 -1.14 19.35
C TRP A 286 3.36 -0.03 18.35
N VAL A 287 2.56 0.01 17.29
CA VAL A 287 2.59 1.09 16.28
C VAL A 287 1.58 2.15 16.66
N LEU A 288 2.02 3.41 16.75
CA LEU A 288 1.16 4.52 17.12
C LEU A 288 -0.06 4.64 16.20
N GLY A 289 -1.24 4.61 16.84
CA GLY A 289 -2.53 4.74 16.19
C GLY A 289 -3.12 3.46 15.58
N ILE A 290 -2.44 2.30 15.59
CA ILE A 290 -3.11 1.03 15.27
C ILE A 290 -4.18 0.74 16.34
N GLY A 291 -5.41 0.44 15.90
CA GLY A 291 -6.59 0.28 16.77
C GLY A 291 -7.42 1.55 16.97
N HIS A 292 -6.97 2.65 16.37
CA HIS A 292 -7.59 3.97 16.46
C HIS A 292 -7.83 4.59 15.07
N GLU A 293 -8.06 3.75 14.06
CA GLU A 293 -8.15 4.14 12.65
C GLU A 293 -9.25 5.18 12.40
N ALA A 294 -10.36 5.15 13.15
CA ALA A 294 -11.42 6.14 13.08
C ALA A 294 -10.94 7.57 13.41
N LEU A 295 -9.94 7.71 14.29
CA LEU A 295 -9.34 9.00 14.64
C LEU A 295 -8.40 9.54 13.54
N LYS A 296 -7.93 8.66 12.64
CA LYS A 296 -7.10 9.02 11.47
C LYS A 296 -7.92 9.52 10.28
N VAL A 297 -9.15 9.03 10.12
CA VAL A 297 -10.04 9.32 8.97
C VAL A 297 -10.81 10.64 9.11
N ALA A 298 -10.98 11.16 10.33
CA ALA A 298 -11.61 12.46 10.59
C ALA A 298 -10.73 13.69 10.20
N ALA A 299 -10.07 13.61 9.04
CA ALA A 299 -9.13 14.60 8.52
C ALA A 299 -9.75 15.55 7.46
N SER A 300 -11.05 15.44 7.15
CA SER A 300 -11.70 16.33 6.18
C SER A 300 -13.23 16.37 6.37
N GLY A 301 -13.75 17.41 7.04
CA GLY A 301 -15.19 17.76 7.06
C GLY A 301 -15.75 18.11 8.45
N PRO A 302 -16.72 19.05 8.56
CA PRO A 302 -17.30 19.47 9.84
C PRO A 302 -18.29 18.43 10.40
N ALA A 303 -18.63 18.64 11.67
CA ALA A 303 -19.29 17.74 12.60
C ALA A 303 -20.55 16.97 12.13
N SER A 304 -20.75 15.85 12.84
CA SER A 304 -21.93 15.00 13.02
C SER A 304 -22.34 14.06 11.88
N GLU A 305 -22.08 12.77 12.09
CA GLU A 305 -23.11 11.72 12.15
C GLU A 305 -22.54 10.53 12.96
N GLU A 306 -23.31 9.99 13.90
CA GLU A 306 -22.96 8.80 14.68
C GLU A 306 -22.74 7.61 13.73
N ILE A 307 -21.53 7.03 13.71
CA ILE A 307 -21.28 5.76 13.01
C ILE A 307 -21.10 4.66 14.05
N ALA A 308 -22.02 3.70 13.96
CA ALA A 308 -22.17 2.54 14.82
C ALA A 308 -20.90 1.68 14.93
N SER A 309 -20.81 0.97 16.06
CA SER A 309 -19.73 0.04 16.42
C SER A 309 -19.38 -0.96 15.32
N VAL A 310 -18.10 -1.40 15.29
CA VAL A 310 -17.54 -2.43 14.38
C VAL A 310 -18.18 -3.83 14.53
N SER A 311 -19.25 -3.95 15.33
CA SER A 311 -20.07 -5.14 15.45
C SER A 311 -21.21 -5.22 14.42
N ASP A 312 -21.44 -4.18 13.61
CA ASP A 312 -22.62 -4.08 12.74
C ASP A 312 -22.26 -3.74 11.28
N TYR A 313 -21.48 -4.63 10.64
CA TYR A 313 -21.33 -4.59 9.17
C TYR A 313 -22.28 -5.59 8.52
N ILE A 314 -22.84 -5.19 7.40
CA ILE A 314 -23.75 -6.03 6.61
C ILE A 314 -22.98 -7.27 6.16
N ARG A 315 -23.46 -8.45 6.54
CA ARG A 315 -22.89 -9.75 6.14
C ARG A 315 -23.62 -10.38 4.96
N ASP A 316 -24.77 -9.81 4.58
CA ASP A 316 -25.53 -10.22 3.41
C ASP A 316 -24.92 -9.60 2.14
N PRO A 317 -24.31 -10.39 1.24
CA PRO A 317 -23.74 -9.88 0.01
C PRO A 317 -24.75 -9.13 -0.86
N ALA A 318 -26.00 -9.59 -0.94
CA ALA A 318 -27.03 -8.94 -1.75
C ALA A 318 -27.34 -7.54 -1.21
N GLU A 319 -27.40 -7.42 0.12
CA GLU A 319 -27.60 -6.14 0.80
C GLU A 319 -26.39 -5.19 0.63
N ILE A 320 -25.16 -5.70 0.67
CA ILE A 320 -23.95 -4.91 0.36
C ILE A 320 -24.02 -4.37 -1.07
N TYR A 321 -24.36 -5.21 -2.06
CA TYR A 321 -24.51 -4.78 -3.45
C TYR A 321 -25.61 -3.74 -3.61
N ARG A 322 -26.78 -3.97 -2.97
CA ARG A 322 -27.92 -3.05 -3.00
C ARG A 322 -27.54 -1.68 -2.42
N GLN A 323 -26.91 -1.65 -1.25
CA GLN A 323 -26.49 -0.40 -0.62
C GLN A 323 -25.37 0.30 -1.39
N SER A 324 -24.41 -0.45 -1.94
CA SER A 324 -23.35 0.11 -2.78
C SER A 324 -23.91 0.78 -4.02
N PHE A 325 -24.81 0.12 -4.77
CA PHE A 325 -25.42 0.72 -5.96
C PHE A 325 -26.35 1.89 -5.64
N ALA A 326 -27.08 1.84 -4.53
CA ALA A 326 -27.90 2.97 -4.07
C ALA A 326 -27.03 4.19 -3.72
N THR A 327 -25.89 3.96 -3.07
CA THR A 327 -24.90 4.99 -2.73
C THR A 327 -24.32 5.63 -3.99
N ILE A 328 -23.89 4.80 -4.96
CA ILE A 328 -23.36 5.28 -6.24
C ILE A 328 -24.36 6.16 -6.99
N ARG A 329 -25.64 5.77 -7.05
CA ARG A 329 -26.69 6.56 -7.72
C ARG A 329 -26.93 7.93 -7.07
N ARG A 330 -26.69 8.04 -5.76
CA ARG A 330 -26.86 9.29 -5.03
C ARG A 330 -25.68 10.24 -5.25
N GLU A 331 -24.50 9.69 -5.46
CA GLU A 331 -23.24 10.47 -5.44
C GLU A 331 -22.66 10.74 -6.83
N ALA A 332 -22.96 9.90 -7.82
CA ALA A 332 -22.49 10.07 -9.19
C ALA A 332 -23.51 10.84 -10.04
N ASP A 333 -23.03 11.80 -10.84
CA ASP A 333 -23.84 12.38 -11.91
C ASP A 333 -23.93 11.38 -13.08
N LEU A 334 -25.06 10.68 -13.15
CA LEU A 334 -25.37 9.71 -14.21
C LEU A 334 -26.27 10.29 -15.31
N SER A 335 -26.59 11.59 -15.25
CA SER A 335 -27.62 12.21 -16.11
C SER A 335 -27.33 12.10 -17.61
N ARG A 336 -26.07 11.96 -17.99
CA ARG A 336 -25.63 11.79 -19.39
C ARG A 336 -25.71 10.36 -19.93
N PHE A 337 -26.03 9.38 -19.08
CA PHE A 337 -26.16 7.99 -19.49
C PHE A 337 -27.62 7.59 -19.60
N SER A 338 -27.97 6.96 -20.72
CA SER A 338 -29.28 6.38 -20.96
C SER A 338 -29.17 4.88 -21.19
N ASN A 339 -30.29 4.17 -21.09
CA ASN A 339 -30.38 2.72 -21.36
C ASN A 339 -29.37 1.93 -20.50
N GLY A 340 -28.69 0.94 -21.07
CA GLY A 340 -27.72 0.12 -20.36
C GLY A 340 -26.44 0.84 -19.93
N MET A 341 -26.17 2.05 -20.44
CA MET A 341 -24.98 2.81 -20.08
C MET A 341 -24.98 3.25 -18.60
N GLU A 342 -26.15 3.51 -18.01
CA GLU A 342 -26.23 3.82 -16.57
C GLU A 342 -25.76 2.61 -15.74
N ALA A 343 -26.25 1.42 -16.07
CA ALA A 343 -25.86 0.17 -15.40
C ALA A 343 -24.35 -0.11 -15.53
N LEU A 344 -23.78 0.20 -16.70
CA LEU A 344 -22.35 0.09 -16.95
C LEU A 344 -21.55 1.10 -16.11
N ALA A 345 -21.96 2.37 -16.09
CA ALA A 345 -21.31 3.42 -15.30
C ALA A 345 -21.30 3.07 -13.80
N ILE A 346 -22.44 2.61 -13.27
CA ILE A 346 -22.55 2.16 -11.87
C ILE A 346 -21.58 1.00 -11.59
N ARG A 347 -21.50 0.00 -12.48
CA ARG A 347 -20.57 -1.13 -12.31
C ARG A 347 -19.11 -0.70 -12.39
N LEU A 348 -18.77 0.26 -13.24
CA LEU A 348 -17.42 0.82 -13.30
C LEU A 348 -17.04 1.52 -12.00
N ILE A 349 -17.90 2.39 -11.47
CA ILE A 349 -17.69 3.06 -10.18
C ILE A 349 -17.53 2.02 -9.07
N HIS A 350 -18.42 1.04 -9.00
CA HIS A 350 -18.34 -0.04 -8.00
C HIS A 350 -17.01 -0.80 -8.06
N ALA A 351 -16.51 -1.09 -9.26
CA ALA A 351 -15.27 -1.84 -9.45
C ALA A 351 -14.00 -1.04 -9.09
N CYS A 352 -14.05 0.29 -9.07
CA CYS A 352 -12.88 1.14 -8.89
C CYS A 352 -12.92 2.08 -7.69
N GLY A 353 -14.10 2.28 -7.08
CA GLY A 353 -14.32 3.20 -5.96
C GLY A 353 -14.24 4.69 -6.33
N MET A 354 -14.22 5.04 -7.61
CA MET A 354 -14.09 6.43 -8.08
C MET A 354 -15.40 6.89 -8.73
N ILE A 355 -16.11 7.81 -8.07
CA ILE A 355 -17.39 8.36 -8.55
C ILE A 355 -17.19 9.22 -9.80
N ASP A 356 -16.11 10.00 -9.82
CA ASP A 356 -15.71 10.91 -10.89
C ASP A 356 -15.17 10.19 -12.14
N VAL A 357 -15.12 8.86 -12.16
CA VAL A 357 -14.77 8.10 -13.37
C VAL A 357 -15.82 8.33 -14.46
N VAL A 358 -17.05 8.67 -14.08
CA VAL A 358 -18.14 8.96 -15.01
C VAL A 358 -17.82 10.09 -15.95
N ASP A 359 -16.95 11.03 -15.60
CA ASP A 359 -16.61 12.16 -16.46
C ASP A 359 -15.72 11.75 -17.64
N ASP A 360 -14.93 10.68 -17.45
CA ASP A 360 -13.98 10.19 -18.45
C ASP A 360 -14.59 9.19 -19.43
N ILE A 361 -15.82 8.71 -19.21
CA ILE A 361 -16.43 7.69 -20.07
C ILE A 361 -16.76 8.28 -21.45
N ALA A 362 -16.16 7.73 -22.50
CA ALA A 362 -16.50 8.02 -23.88
C ALA A 362 -17.12 6.77 -24.51
N PHE A 363 -18.19 6.94 -25.28
CA PHE A 363 -18.87 5.82 -25.93
C PHE A 363 -19.49 6.25 -27.25
N SER A 364 -19.61 5.31 -28.18
CA SER A 364 -20.40 5.50 -29.40
C SER A 364 -21.89 5.25 -29.14
N GLU A 365 -22.76 5.85 -29.94
CA GLU A 365 -24.19 5.58 -29.88
C GLU A 365 -24.49 4.08 -30.07
N GLY A 366 -25.36 3.50 -29.24
CA GLY A 366 -25.75 2.09 -29.30
C GLY A 366 -24.66 1.08 -28.90
N ALA A 367 -23.52 1.51 -28.34
CA ALA A 367 -22.40 0.62 -28.03
C ALA A 367 -22.77 -0.48 -27.03
N PHE A 368 -23.53 -0.13 -25.99
CA PHE A 368 -23.97 -1.09 -24.98
C PHE A 368 -24.85 -2.17 -25.60
N GLU A 369 -25.85 -1.75 -26.38
CA GLU A 369 -26.83 -2.62 -27.04
C GLU A 369 -26.16 -3.52 -28.08
N ALA A 370 -25.20 -3.01 -28.84
CA ALA A 370 -24.40 -3.79 -29.78
C ALA A 370 -23.62 -4.92 -29.08
N GLY A 371 -22.97 -4.60 -27.94
CA GLY A 371 -22.28 -5.60 -27.13
C GLY A 371 -23.23 -6.64 -26.54
N ALA A 372 -24.36 -6.20 -25.98
CA ALA A 372 -25.35 -7.10 -25.38
C ALA A 372 -25.95 -8.05 -26.42
N ALA A 373 -26.31 -7.53 -27.60
CA ALA A 373 -26.82 -8.32 -28.71
C ALA A 373 -25.79 -9.32 -29.26
N ALA A 374 -24.49 -8.98 -29.23
CA ALA A 374 -23.43 -9.90 -29.61
C ALA A 374 -23.28 -11.05 -28.60
N LEU A 375 -23.24 -10.73 -27.31
CA LEU A 375 -23.16 -11.77 -26.26
C LEU A 375 -24.37 -12.69 -26.29
N LEU A 376 -25.58 -12.17 -26.49
CA LEU A 376 -26.81 -12.98 -26.64
C LEU A 376 -26.77 -13.96 -27.82
N LYS A 377 -25.90 -13.72 -28.82
CA LYS A 377 -25.69 -14.61 -29.98
C LYS A 377 -24.51 -15.57 -29.81
N GLY A 378 -23.96 -15.69 -28.60
CA GLY A 378 -22.82 -16.56 -28.33
C GLY A 378 -21.45 -15.98 -28.74
N ALA A 379 -21.36 -14.66 -29.04
CA ALA A 379 -20.09 -14.06 -29.43
C ALA A 379 -19.01 -14.20 -28.35
N PRO A 380 -17.74 -14.41 -28.72
CA PRO A 380 -16.66 -14.52 -27.74
C PRO A 380 -16.29 -13.16 -27.14
N VAL A 381 -15.75 -13.20 -25.93
CA VAL A 381 -15.07 -12.07 -25.28
C VAL A 381 -13.56 -12.25 -25.42
N LEU A 382 -12.90 -11.33 -26.14
CA LEU A 382 -11.46 -11.34 -26.35
C LEU A 382 -10.78 -10.40 -25.35
N CYS A 383 -9.90 -10.93 -24.50
CA CYS A 383 -9.28 -10.19 -23.40
C CYS A 383 -7.79 -9.97 -23.66
N ASP A 384 -7.29 -8.75 -23.43
CA ASP A 384 -5.86 -8.43 -23.57
C ASP A 384 -4.97 -8.99 -22.44
N ALA A 385 -5.56 -9.26 -21.28
CA ALA A 385 -4.87 -9.76 -20.09
C ALA A 385 -5.70 -10.79 -19.31
N GLU A 386 -5.02 -11.73 -18.66
CA GLU A 386 -5.67 -12.77 -17.84
C GLU A 386 -6.49 -12.16 -16.70
N MET A 387 -6.07 -11.03 -16.14
CA MET A 387 -6.85 -10.34 -15.09
C MET A 387 -8.23 -9.88 -15.58
N VAL A 388 -8.35 -9.44 -16.84
CA VAL A 388 -9.65 -9.10 -17.45
C VAL A 388 -10.50 -10.37 -17.55
N ARG A 389 -9.92 -11.44 -18.09
CA ARG A 389 -10.58 -12.75 -18.24
C ARG A 389 -11.07 -13.31 -16.91
N HIS A 390 -10.29 -13.19 -15.84
CA HIS A 390 -10.64 -13.67 -14.50
C HIS A 390 -11.69 -12.80 -13.79
N GLY A 391 -11.81 -11.52 -14.16
CA GLY A 391 -12.84 -10.62 -13.59
C GLY A 391 -14.22 -10.79 -14.23
N ILE A 392 -14.34 -11.54 -15.33
CA ILE A 392 -15.62 -11.77 -16.02
C ILE A 392 -16.39 -12.88 -15.30
N ILE A 393 -17.60 -12.55 -14.85
CA ILE A 393 -18.49 -13.43 -14.12
C ILE A 393 -19.21 -14.34 -15.13
N ARG A 394 -18.73 -15.59 -15.26
CA ARG A 394 -19.22 -16.53 -16.27
C ARG A 394 -20.73 -16.75 -16.26
N ARG A 395 -21.36 -16.82 -15.09
CA ARG A 395 -22.81 -17.01 -14.94
C ARG A 395 -23.66 -15.83 -15.43
N LEU A 396 -23.08 -14.63 -15.63
CA LEU A 396 -23.79 -13.49 -16.19
C LEU A 396 -23.77 -13.49 -17.72
N LEU A 397 -22.93 -14.32 -18.34
CA LEU A 397 -22.91 -14.47 -19.78
C LEU A 397 -24.22 -15.14 -20.24
N PRO A 398 -24.93 -14.58 -21.23
CA PRO A 398 -26.26 -15.05 -21.61
C PRO A 398 -26.23 -16.37 -22.41
N ASP A 399 -25.07 -16.80 -22.89
CA ASP A 399 -24.82 -18.05 -23.60
C ASP A 399 -23.48 -18.65 -23.13
N ASP A 400 -23.04 -19.77 -23.69
CA ASP A 400 -21.70 -20.34 -23.46
C ASP A 400 -20.61 -19.53 -24.18
N ASN A 401 -20.62 -18.20 -23.97
CA ASN A 401 -19.71 -17.26 -24.60
C ASN A 401 -18.25 -17.59 -24.24
N PRO A 402 -17.38 -17.90 -25.22
CA PRO A 402 -15.97 -18.13 -24.95
C PRO A 402 -15.30 -16.84 -24.43
N VAL A 403 -14.56 -16.91 -23.32
CA VAL A 403 -13.73 -15.79 -22.85
C VAL A 403 -12.26 -16.17 -23.00
N LEU A 404 -11.62 -15.57 -23.99
CA LEU A 404 -10.31 -15.95 -24.50
C LEU A 404 -9.27 -14.89 -24.14
N CYS A 405 -8.11 -15.33 -23.68
CA CYS A 405 -6.90 -14.53 -23.52
C CYS A 405 -5.77 -15.36 -24.08
N LEU A 406 -5.15 -14.91 -25.18
CA LEU A 406 -4.08 -15.65 -25.85
C LEU A 406 -2.69 -15.22 -25.38
N LEU A 407 -2.60 -14.32 -24.40
CA LEU A 407 -1.34 -13.76 -23.90
C LEU A 407 -0.26 -14.81 -23.54
N ASN A 408 -0.70 -16.00 -23.11
CA ASN A 408 0.14 -17.14 -22.73
C ASN A 408 0.19 -18.26 -23.78
N ASP A 409 -0.46 -18.10 -24.93
CA ASP A 409 -0.36 -19.03 -26.05
C ASP A 409 1.09 -19.08 -26.56
N GLU A 410 1.59 -20.27 -26.86
CA GLU A 410 2.97 -20.51 -27.26
C GLU A 410 3.36 -19.72 -28.53
N ARG A 411 2.38 -19.43 -29.40
CA ARG A 411 2.57 -18.68 -30.65
C ARG A 411 2.80 -17.18 -30.44
N VAL A 412 2.39 -16.62 -29.29
CA VAL A 412 2.46 -15.17 -29.03
C VAL A 412 3.89 -14.67 -28.90
N ARG A 413 4.78 -15.42 -28.24
CA ARG A 413 6.18 -14.99 -28.06
C ARG A 413 6.94 -14.91 -29.39
N PRO A 414 6.91 -15.94 -30.26
CA PRO A 414 7.46 -15.84 -31.60
C PRO A 414 6.85 -14.68 -32.40
N ARG A 415 5.52 -14.53 -32.37
CA ARG A 415 4.83 -13.46 -33.11
C ARG A 415 5.25 -12.06 -32.64
N ALA A 416 5.40 -11.86 -31.34
CA ALA A 416 5.88 -10.60 -30.76
C ALA A 416 7.27 -10.22 -31.26
N ALA A 417 8.18 -11.21 -31.36
CA ALA A 417 9.51 -11.00 -31.93
C ALA A 417 9.44 -10.69 -33.43
N GLU A 418 8.62 -11.40 -34.20
CA GLU A 418 8.44 -11.21 -35.65
C GLU A 418 7.96 -9.80 -36.00
N ILE A 419 6.96 -9.28 -35.26
CA ILE A 419 6.37 -7.96 -35.52
C ILE A 419 7.06 -6.83 -34.76
N GLY A 420 8.08 -7.12 -33.94
CA GLY A 420 8.78 -6.13 -33.13
C GLY A 420 7.89 -5.40 -32.11
N ASN A 421 6.92 -6.09 -31.50
CA ASN A 421 5.92 -5.49 -30.60
C ASN A 421 5.75 -6.31 -29.30
N THR A 422 4.96 -5.80 -28.37
CA THR A 422 4.66 -6.45 -27.09
C THR A 422 3.86 -7.75 -27.27
N ARG A 423 3.94 -8.66 -26.28
CA ARG A 423 3.09 -9.87 -26.24
C ARG A 423 1.60 -9.55 -26.31
N SER A 424 1.18 -8.49 -25.61
CA SER A 424 -0.22 -8.07 -25.60
C SER A 424 -0.71 -7.57 -26.95
N ALA A 425 0.16 -6.94 -27.76
CA ALA A 425 -0.14 -6.62 -29.15
C ALA A 425 -0.12 -7.87 -30.04
N ALA A 426 0.90 -8.71 -29.90
CA ALA A 426 1.09 -9.89 -30.75
C ALA A 426 -0.05 -10.92 -30.63
N GLN A 427 -0.70 -11.03 -29.47
CA GLN A 427 -1.87 -11.90 -29.32
C GLN A 427 -3.06 -11.44 -30.19
N VAL A 428 -3.15 -10.14 -30.48
CA VAL A 428 -4.24 -9.57 -31.30
C VAL A 428 -4.16 -10.09 -32.72
N ASP A 429 -2.95 -10.34 -33.24
CA ASP A 429 -2.76 -10.98 -34.55
C ASP A 429 -3.30 -12.42 -34.59
N LEU A 430 -3.49 -13.05 -33.43
CA LEU A 430 -4.04 -14.40 -33.32
C LEU A 430 -5.56 -14.39 -33.07
N TRP A 431 -6.19 -13.21 -32.98
CA TRP A 431 -7.63 -13.08 -32.74
C TRP A 431 -8.48 -13.17 -34.00
N ASP A 432 -7.92 -13.07 -35.20
CA ASP A 432 -8.68 -12.97 -36.46
C ASP A 432 -9.84 -13.97 -36.58
N GLN A 433 -9.58 -15.23 -36.23
CA GLN A 433 -10.56 -16.32 -36.31
C GLN A 433 -11.75 -16.16 -35.34
N HIS A 434 -11.62 -15.30 -34.33
CA HIS A 434 -12.62 -15.04 -33.31
C HIS A 434 -13.11 -13.59 -33.33
N LEU A 435 -12.49 -12.69 -34.09
CA LEU A 435 -12.69 -11.25 -33.97
C LEU A 435 -14.04 -10.77 -34.54
N ALA A 436 -14.53 -11.44 -35.58
CA ALA A 436 -15.78 -11.10 -36.23
C ALA A 436 -16.95 -11.14 -35.23
N GLY A 437 -17.55 -9.98 -34.95
CA GLY A 437 -18.67 -9.84 -34.03
C GLY A 437 -18.32 -10.04 -32.54
N ALA A 438 -17.04 -10.13 -32.17
CA ALA A 438 -16.62 -10.30 -30.79
C ALA A 438 -16.85 -9.05 -29.92
N VAL A 439 -16.93 -9.26 -28.61
CA VAL A 439 -16.72 -8.19 -27.63
C VAL A 439 -15.26 -8.19 -27.21
N VAL A 440 -14.51 -7.14 -27.53
CA VAL A 440 -13.09 -7.04 -27.22
C VAL A 440 -12.90 -6.21 -25.95
N ALA A 441 -12.25 -6.77 -24.94
CA ALA A 441 -11.98 -6.15 -23.65
C ALA A 441 -10.49 -5.91 -23.44
N ILE A 442 -10.07 -4.65 -23.55
CA ILE A 442 -8.68 -4.22 -23.35
C ILE A 442 -8.60 -3.43 -22.05
N GLY A 443 -8.10 -4.06 -20.99
CA GLY A 443 -8.03 -3.47 -19.65
C GLY A 443 -6.63 -3.12 -19.17
N ASN A 444 -5.58 -3.54 -19.87
CA ASN A 444 -4.20 -3.38 -19.37
C ASN A 444 -3.26 -2.74 -20.39
N ALA A 445 -3.18 -3.27 -21.60
CA ALA A 445 -2.10 -2.96 -22.53
C ALA A 445 -2.55 -1.98 -23.65
N PRO A 446 -2.06 -0.73 -23.65
CA PRO A 446 -2.35 0.23 -24.73
C PRO A 446 -1.91 -0.26 -26.11
N THR A 447 -0.80 -1.01 -26.16
CA THR A 447 -0.27 -1.61 -27.39
C THR A 447 -1.21 -2.64 -27.99
N ALA A 448 -2.02 -3.35 -27.19
CA ALA A 448 -3.07 -4.23 -27.71
C ALA A 448 -4.17 -3.44 -28.41
N LEU A 449 -4.55 -2.27 -27.86
CA LEU A 449 -5.58 -1.42 -28.47
C LEU A 449 -5.08 -0.79 -29.77
N PHE A 450 -3.86 -0.23 -29.78
CA PHE A 450 -3.25 0.25 -31.03
C PHE A 450 -3.20 -0.86 -32.08
N ARG A 451 -2.73 -2.05 -31.70
CA ARG A 451 -2.64 -3.16 -32.64
C ARG A 451 -4.00 -3.59 -33.18
N LEU A 452 -5.03 -3.60 -32.36
CA LEU A 452 -6.39 -3.89 -32.83
C LEU A 452 -6.85 -2.89 -33.89
N LEU A 453 -6.61 -1.60 -33.67
CA LEU A 453 -6.96 -0.56 -34.64
C LEU A 453 -6.18 -0.73 -35.95
N GLU A 454 -4.87 -0.97 -35.88
CA GLU A 454 -4.04 -1.27 -37.06
C GLU A 454 -4.58 -2.46 -37.86
N ARG A 455 -5.02 -3.53 -37.16
CA ARG A 455 -5.57 -4.73 -37.79
C ARG A 455 -6.90 -4.43 -38.50
N VAL A 456 -7.80 -3.70 -37.84
CA VAL A 456 -9.08 -3.33 -38.45
C VAL A 456 -8.88 -2.40 -39.65
N ASP A 457 -7.99 -1.41 -39.54
CA ASP A 457 -7.65 -0.52 -40.66
C ASP A 457 -7.05 -1.29 -41.85
N ALA A 458 -6.34 -2.39 -41.57
CA ALA A 458 -5.82 -3.32 -42.58
C ALA A 458 -6.87 -4.31 -43.13
N GLY A 459 -8.15 -4.21 -42.74
CA GLY A 459 -9.25 -5.03 -43.24
C GLY A 459 -9.50 -6.32 -42.45
N ALA A 460 -9.01 -6.43 -41.21
CA ALA A 460 -9.38 -7.53 -40.32
C ALA A 460 -10.89 -7.53 -40.01
N PRO A 461 -11.47 -8.67 -39.60
CA PRO A 461 -12.88 -8.73 -39.22
C PRO A 461 -13.26 -7.73 -38.13
N MET A 462 -14.47 -7.19 -38.20
CA MET A 462 -14.95 -6.16 -37.27
C MET A 462 -15.48 -6.78 -35.97
N PRO A 463 -15.03 -6.32 -34.78
CA PRO A 463 -15.68 -6.66 -33.53
C PRO A 463 -17.04 -5.96 -33.41
N ALA A 464 -17.95 -6.53 -32.62
CA ALA A 464 -19.24 -5.91 -32.31
C ALA A 464 -19.11 -4.76 -31.31
N LEU A 465 -18.10 -4.82 -30.43
CA LEU A 465 -17.83 -3.79 -29.43
C LEU A 465 -16.36 -3.84 -28.98
N VAL A 466 -15.74 -2.67 -28.80
CA VAL A 466 -14.44 -2.54 -28.15
C VAL A 466 -14.56 -1.78 -26.83
N LEU A 467 -14.15 -2.44 -25.75
CA LEU A 467 -14.01 -1.88 -24.42
C LEU A 467 -12.57 -1.39 -24.23
N GLY A 468 -12.37 -0.09 -24.43
CA GLY A 468 -11.07 0.61 -24.37
C GLY A 468 -10.73 1.11 -22.96
N PHE A 469 -10.26 0.22 -22.10
CA PHE A 469 -9.90 0.51 -20.71
C PHE A 469 -8.41 0.28 -20.35
N PRO A 470 -7.41 0.32 -21.27
CA PRO A 470 -6.02 0.18 -20.82
C PRO A 470 -5.67 1.31 -19.84
N VAL A 471 -5.09 0.90 -18.71
CA VAL A 471 -4.54 1.82 -17.69
C VAL A 471 -3.06 2.05 -17.98
N GLY A 472 -2.56 3.25 -17.75
CA GLY A 472 -1.13 3.49 -17.83
C GLY A 472 -0.75 4.94 -18.00
N PHE A 473 0.54 5.18 -17.84
CA PHE A 473 1.15 6.51 -17.98
C PHE A 473 1.72 6.77 -19.37
N VAL A 474 1.89 5.72 -20.18
CA VAL A 474 2.48 5.79 -21.53
C VAL A 474 1.55 5.08 -22.51
N GLY A 475 1.06 5.79 -23.52
CA GLY A 475 0.25 5.25 -24.61
C GLY A 475 -1.21 4.96 -24.27
N ALA A 476 -1.60 4.96 -23.00
CA ALA A 476 -2.97 4.65 -22.58
C ALA A 476 -3.97 5.71 -23.05
N ALA A 477 -3.71 6.98 -22.77
CA ALA A 477 -4.58 8.07 -23.18
C ALA A 477 -4.66 8.13 -24.72
N GLU A 478 -3.52 7.99 -25.37
CA GLU A 478 -3.36 8.06 -26.82
C GLU A 478 -4.05 6.89 -27.53
N SER A 479 -3.94 5.67 -27.02
CA SER A 479 -4.59 4.50 -27.65
C SER A 479 -6.11 4.57 -27.55
N LYS A 480 -6.64 5.09 -26.43
CA LYS A 480 -8.08 5.29 -26.24
C LYS A 480 -8.59 6.46 -27.08
N GLU A 481 -7.81 7.54 -27.21
CA GLU A 481 -8.17 8.62 -28.13
C GLU A 481 -8.17 8.16 -29.59
N ALA A 482 -7.22 7.31 -29.98
CA ALA A 482 -7.20 6.70 -31.30
C ALA A 482 -8.45 5.85 -31.56
N LEU A 483 -8.93 5.08 -30.56
CA LEU A 483 -10.18 4.34 -30.66
C LEU A 483 -11.38 5.29 -30.82
N ILE A 484 -11.45 6.33 -29.99
CA ILE A 484 -12.56 7.29 -29.95
C ILE A 484 -12.64 8.10 -31.25
N SER A 485 -11.49 8.49 -31.80
CA SER A 485 -11.40 9.27 -33.05
C SER A 485 -11.39 8.40 -34.31
N SER A 486 -11.43 7.07 -34.17
CA SER A 486 -11.35 6.14 -35.30
C SER A 486 -12.53 6.32 -36.26
N ARG A 487 -12.23 6.24 -37.56
CA ARG A 487 -13.23 6.26 -38.64
C ARG A 487 -13.73 4.88 -39.04
N SER A 488 -13.22 3.81 -38.41
CA SER A 488 -13.59 2.43 -38.71
C SER A 488 -15.05 2.09 -38.39
N GLY A 489 -15.74 2.92 -37.60
CA GLY A 489 -17.14 2.72 -37.23
C GLY A 489 -17.35 1.60 -36.20
N ILE A 490 -16.28 1.13 -35.55
CA ILE A 490 -16.36 0.14 -34.49
C ILE A 490 -17.10 0.75 -33.29
N PRO A 491 -18.17 0.11 -32.77
CA PRO A 491 -18.77 0.55 -31.52
C PRO A 491 -17.77 0.46 -30.36
N TYR A 492 -17.74 1.46 -29.50
CA TYR A 492 -16.79 1.49 -28.39
C TYR A 492 -17.37 2.04 -27.09
N ILE A 493 -16.77 1.62 -25.98
CA ILE A 493 -16.89 2.25 -24.66
C ILE A 493 -15.47 2.31 -24.09
N ALA A 494 -15.02 3.51 -23.71
CA ALA A 494 -13.66 3.76 -23.24
C ALA A 494 -13.65 4.72 -22.05
N VAL A 495 -12.57 4.70 -21.27
CA VAL A 495 -12.33 5.67 -20.19
C VAL A 495 -11.15 6.54 -20.60
N ARG A 496 -11.36 7.83 -20.87
CA ARG A 496 -10.29 8.75 -21.34
C ARG A 496 -9.13 8.87 -20.35
N GLY A 497 -8.04 9.47 -20.82
CA GLY A 497 -6.86 9.76 -19.99
C GLY A 497 -6.11 8.49 -19.53
N ARG A 498 -5.57 8.51 -18.31
CA ARG A 498 -4.71 7.43 -17.78
C ARG A 498 -5.49 6.33 -17.05
N ARG A 499 -6.72 6.63 -16.63
CA ARG A 499 -7.58 5.74 -15.85
C ARG A 499 -8.07 4.57 -16.70
N GLY A 500 -8.37 3.46 -16.05
CA GLY A 500 -8.73 2.20 -16.71
C GLY A 500 -8.43 1.04 -15.78
N GLY A 501 -8.13 -0.12 -16.35
CA GLY A 501 -7.67 -1.28 -15.63
C GLY A 501 -8.52 -2.50 -15.89
N SER A 502 -7.97 -3.66 -15.55
CA SER A 502 -8.65 -4.93 -15.78
C SER A 502 -9.97 -5.05 -15.02
N ALA A 503 -10.07 -4.47 -13.82
CA ALA A 503 -11.30 -4.44 -13.03
C ALA A 503 -12.43 -3.66 -13.73
N MET A 504 -12.12 -2.50 -14.31
CA MET A 504 -13.07 -1.72 -15.09
C MET A 504 -13.48 -2.44 -16.37
N ALA A 505 -12.52 -2.99 -17.12
CA ALA A 505 -12.80 -3.72 -18.35
C ALA A 505 -13.72 -4.92 -18.10
N SER A 506 -13.44 -5.72 -17.06
CA SER A 506 -14.28 -6.87 -16.72
C SER A 506 -15.63 -6.45 -16.16
N ALA A 507 -15.71 -5.37 -15.38
CA ALA A 507 -16.98 -4.83 -14.89
C ALA A 507 -17.87 -4.33 -16.03
N ALA A 508 -17.29 -3.73 -17.07
CA ALA A 508 -18.01 -3.34 -18.28
C ALA A 508 -18.57 -4.56 -19.02
N VAL A 509 -17.78 -5.64 -19.19
CA VAL A 509 -18.29 -6.91 -19.76
C VAL A 509 -19.44 -7.46 -18.92
N ASN A 510 -19.28 -7.52 -17.60
CA ASN A 510 -20.33 -8.01 -16.70
C ASN A 510 -21.60 -7.14 -16.77
N ALA A 511 -21.46 -5.82 -16.94
CA ALA A 511 -22.59 -4.91 -17.13
C ALA A 511 -23.34 -5.18 -18.44
N ILE A 512 -22.62 -5.44 -19.52
CA ILE A 512 -23.22 -5.73 -20.83
C ILE A 512 -23.90 -7.10 -20.83
N ALA A 513 -23.31 -8.08 -20.15
CA ALA A 513 -23.80 -9.45 -20.12
C ALA A 513 -25.09 -9.61 -19.29
N GLY A 514 -25.14 -8.98 -18.11
CA GLY A 514 -26.27 -9.14 -17.18
C GLY A 514 -26.41 -7.96 -16.24
N GLY A 515 -26.46 -6.73 -16.80
CA GLY A 515 -26.41 -5.42 -16.11
C GLY A 515 -26.97 -5.39 -14.69
N LEU A 516 -26.31 -4.76 -13.71
CA LEU A 516 -26.63 -4.72 -12.26
C LEU A 516 -27.04 -6.00 -11.49
N GLY A 517 -27.43 -7.12 -12.11
CA GLY A 517 -27.81 -8.34 -11.38
C GLY A 517 -26.67 -8.85 -10.49
N ALA A 518 -26.94 -9.02 -9.19
CA ALA A 518 -25.97 -9.58 -8.24
C ALA A 518 -25.96 -11.12 -8.33
N ASN A 519 -25.24 -11.79 -7.43
CA ASN A 519 -25.14 -13.26 -7.35
C ASN A 519 -26.43 -13.94 -6.88
N ASP A 520 -27.53 -13.75 -7.61
CA ASP A 520 -28.73 -14.59 -7.49
C ASP A 520 -28.48 -15.97 -8.12
#